data_AF-A0A1T4NSH2-F1
#
_entry.id   AF-A0A1T4NSH2-F1
#
_cell.length_a   1.000
_cell.length_b   1.000
_cell.length_c   1.000
_cell.angle_alpha   90.00
_cell.angle_beta   90.00
_cell.angle_gamma   90.00
#
_symmetry.space_group_name_H-M   'P 1'
#
loop_
_entity.id
_entity.type
_entity.pdbx_description
1 polymer ?
#
loop_
_entity_poly.entity_id
_entity_poly.type
_entity_poly.pdbx_seq_one_letter_code
_entity_poly.pdbx_strand_id
1 'polypeptide(L)'
;METLYFIKWGRDYVNNYNYGSEISFDSKGAVSFSSPLMPPGETIKTWSSKIAFHAKRTSPTLPLLSHDEEYVFFLQGMNDNGFTLKIKIEFFDIRDEKIEEKLFSEKKGGFLFPNGTHYYQIHLLNTKHEQIYFKYLLIGEKRIFERYKIKVNKEVNLLFLQPKTFNEQVKIVLNKKRPVVNSFSLREEVLYIEMLCEKNEKKTLRQLIEIFRFLQRKMGGNGEILIQKGAMFHNMEIAMQEISQVFPILLPNCQELENQSMIRENREEIRSSVRVNKLAYDVLATIVGNMKGRKKG
;
A
#
# COMPACT_ATOMS: atom_id res chain seq x y z
N MET A 1 -6.01 -7.59 -16.41
CA MET A 1 -5.83 -6.53 -15.40
C MET A 1 -5.33 -7.23 -14.17
N GLU A 2 -4.07 -7.00 -13.80
CA GLU A 2 -3.44 -7.69 -12.67
C GLU A 2 -3.60 -6.84 -11.41
N THR A 3 -3.72 -7.44 -10.23
CA THR A 3 -3.88 -6.67 -8.97
C THR A 3 -2.79 -6.99 -7.95
N LEU A 4 -2.15 -5.93 -7.42
CA LEU A 4 -1.25 -5.99 -6.27
C LEU A 4 -1.98 -5.51 -5.02
N TYR A 5 -1.90 -6.29 -3.95
CA TYR A 5 -2.49 -5.99 -2.65
C TYR A 5 -1.40 -5.65 -1.64
N PHE A 6 -1.59 -4.55 -0.92
CA PHE A 6 -0.75 -4.11 0.19
C PHE A 6 -1.53 -4.19 1.50
N ILE A 7 -1.12 -5.13 2.33
CA ILE A 7 -1.81 -5.57 3.52
C ILE A 7 -1.01 -5.13 4.76
N LYS A 8 -1.73 -4.49 5.68
CA LYS A 8 -1.26 -4.03 6.99
C LYS A 8 -1.82 -4.92 8.09
N TRP A 9 -1.30 -4.77 9.31
CA TRP A 9 -1.73 -5.55 10.47
C TRP A 9 -3.22 -5.39 10.81
N GLY A 10 -3.79 -4.22 10.51
CA GLY A 10 -5.08 -3.79 11.05
C GLY A 10 -4.91 -3.07 12.39
N ARG A 11 -5.92 -2.30 12.79
CA ARG A 11 -5.92 -1.54 14.05
C ARG A 11 -6.87 -2.14 15.09
N ASP A 12 -7.50 -3.24 14.73
CA ASP A 12 -8.37 -4.03 15.56
C ASP A 12 -7.54 -5.07 16.33
N TYR A 13 -7.78 -5.18 17.64
CA TYR A 13 -7.24 -6.25 18.48
C TYR A 13 -7.84 -7.62 18.16
N VAL A 14 -8.59 -7.72 17.07
CA VAL A 14 -9.24 -8.95 16.60
C VAL A 14 -8.23 -9.81 15.82
N ASN A 15 -8.32 -11.12 16.03
CA ASN A 15 -7.48 -12.13 15.39
C ASN A 15 -5.97 -11.96 15.69
N ASN A 16 -5.62 -11.42 16.85
CA ASN A 16 -4.25 -11.48 17.39
C ASN A 16 -4.20 -12.36 18.63
N TYR A 17 -3.02 -12.89 18.94
CA TYR A 17 -2.74 -13.48 20.25
C TYR A 17 -2.63 -12.36 21.30
N ASN A 18 -3.67 -12.12 22.09
CA ASN A 18 -3.72 -10.99 23.02
C ASN A 18 -3.29 -11.34 24.46
N TYR A 19 -3.18 -12.62 24.81
CA TYR A 19 -2.95 -13.05 26.18
C TYR A 19 -1.51 -12.78 26.61
N GLY A 20 -1.31 -11.82 27.50
CA GLY A 20 0.03 -11.42 27.96
C GLY A 20 0.91 -10.86 26.84
N SER A 21 0.29 -10.31 25.78
CA SER A 21 1.01 -9.69 24.68
C SER A 21 1.06 -8.18 24.80
N GLU A 22 2.18 -7.57 24.43
CA GLU A 22 2.30 -6.14 24.19
C GLU A 22 2.27 -5.88 22.68
N ILE A 23 1.36 -5.02 22.24
CA ILE A 23 1.20 -4.64 20.82
C ILE A 23 1.28 -3.12 20.72
N SER A 24 2.26 -2.61 19.97
CA SER A 24 2.41 -1.17 19.71
C SER A 24 2.38 -0.87 18.21
N PHE A 25 1.75 0.25 17.87
CA PHE A 25 1.60 0.73 16.49
C PHE A 25 2.39 2.02 16.31
N ASP A 26 3.30 2.05 15.34
CA ASP A 26 4.01 3.27 15.01
C ASP A 26 3.18 4.19 14.08
N SER A 27 3.61 5.45 13.95
CA SER A 27 2.96 6.44 13.08
C SER A 27 3.06 6.12 11.57
N LYS A 28 3.87 5.13 11.20
CA LYS A 28 4.10 4.59 9.84
C LYS A 28 3.27 3.31 9.60
N GLY A 29 2.51 2.86 10.61
CA GLY A 29 1.69 1.66 10.58
C GLY A 29 2.51 0.36 10.54
N ALA A 30 3.72 0.35 11.08
CA ALA A 30 4.40 -0.87 11.50
C ALA A 30 3.93 -1.27 12.91
N VAL A 31 4.07 -2.54 13.22
CA VAL A 31 3.62 -3.14 14.48
C VAL A 31 4.78 -3.82 15.15
N SER A 32 4.98 -3.52 16.42
CA SER A 32 5.84 -4.29 17.31
C SER A 32 4.96 -5.17 18.19
N PHE A 33 5.23 -6.46 18.22
CA PHE A 33 4.52 -7.43 19.03
C PHE A 33 5.49 -8.19 19.90
N SER A 34 5.19 -8.34 21.18
CA SER A 34 5.95 -9.17 22.11
C SER A 34 5.00 -10.01 22.97
N SER A 35 5.30 -11.29 23.13
CA SER A 35 4.61 -12.16 24.09
C SER A 35 5.56 -13.30 24.50
N PRO A 36 6.39 -13.10 25.53
CA PRO A 36 7.45 -14.04 25.91
C PRO A 36 6.96 -15.44 26.29
N LEU A 37 5.73 -15.54 26.81
CA LEU A 37 5.11 -16.80 27.24
C LEU A 37 4.30 -17.48 26.14
N MET A 38 4.23 -16.89 24.94
CA MET A 38 3.49 -17.48 23.83
C MET A 38 4.16 -18.79 23.39
N PRO A 39 3.42 -19.91 23.31
CA PRO A 39 3.98 -21.17 22.85
C PRO A 39 4.50 -21.07 21.40
N PRO A 40 5.56 -21.81 21.05
CA PRO A 40 6.04 -21.90 19.66
C PRO A 40 4.99 -22.57 18.76
N GLY A 41 4.86 -22.11 17.52
CA GLY A 41 3.89 -22.64 16.56
C GLY A 41 2.49 -22.02 16.65
N GLU A 42 2.19 -21.30 17.72
CA GLU A 42 0.95 -20.56 17.87
C GLU A 42 0.84 -19.38 16.90
N THR A 43 -0.39 -18.96 16.59
CA THR A 43 -0.64 -17.87 15.65
C THR A 43 -0.66 -16.51 16.36
N ILE A 44 0.23 -15.62 15.94
CA ILE A 44 0.33 -14.24 16.44
C ILE A 44 -0.77 -13.38 15.83
N LYS A 45 -0.98 -13.50 14.51
CA LYS A 45 -1.96 -12.73 13.74
C LYS A 45 -2.57 -13.61 12.67
N THR A 46 -3.89 -13.52 12.52
CA THR A 46 -4.61 -14.06 11.36
C THR A 46 -5.20 -12.94 10.52
N TRP A 47 -4.89 -12.95 9.22
CA TRP A 47 -5.64 -12.23 8.19
C TRP A 47 -6.57 -13.23 7.47
N SER A 48 -7.77 -12.80 7.08
CA SER A 48 -8.79 -13.67 6.49
C SER A 48 -9.54 -12.94 5.37
N SER A 49 -9.83 -13.65 4.27
CA SER A 49 -10.70 -13.14 3.20
C SER A 49 -12.19 -13.35 3.49
N LYS A 50 -12.53 -14.12 4.54
CA LYS A 50 -13.92 -14.38 4.93
C LYS A 50 -14.55 -13.13 5.52
N ILE A 51 -15.78 -12.86 5.09
CA ILE A 51 -16.61 -11.77 5.58
C ILE A 51 -17.51 -12.31 6.70
N ALA A 52 -17.41 -11.76 7.91
CA ALA A 52 -18.24 -12.17 9.05
C ALA A 52 -18.95 -10.97 9.71
N PHE A 53 -19.79 -10.28 8.93
CA PHE A 53 -20.50 -9.07 9.38
C PHE A 53 -21.48 -9.35 10.53
N HIS A 54 -22.22 -10.47 10.48
CA HIS A 54 -23.28 -10.77 11.45
C HIS A 54 -22.78 -11.24 12.82
N ALA A 55 -21.60 -11.88 12.89
CA ALA A 55 -21.08 -12.45 14.14
C ALA A 55 -19.94 -11.64 14.78
N LYS A 56 -19.07 -11.00 13.98
CA LYS A 56 -17.84 -10.37 14.48
C LYS A 56 -17.65 -8.91 14.07
N ARG A 57 -18.56 -8.34 13.24
CA ARG A 57 -18.41 -6.99 12.61
C ARG A 57 -17.04 -6.77 11.96
N THR A 58 -16.36 -7.84 11.57
CA THR A 58 -15.02 -7.79 10.96
C THR A 58 -15.15 -7.74 9.44
N SER A 59 -14.63 -6.66 8.86
CA SER A 59 -14.39 -6.58 7.41
C SER A 59 -13.27 -7.56 7.02
N PRO A 60 -13.27 -8.08 5.78
CA PRO A 60 -12.20 -8.96 5.32
C PRO A 60 -10.86 -8.22 5.37
N THR A 61 -9.83 -8.91 5.84
CA THR A 61 -8.46 -8.38 5.97
C THR A 61 -7.53 -8.92 4.90
N LEU A 62 -8.05 -9.76 4.01
CA LEU A 62 -7.43 -10.21 2.77
C LEU A 62 -8.40 -9.99 1.59
N PRO A 63 -7.87 -9.77 0.38
CA PRO A 63 -8.69 -9.72 -0.84
C PRO A 63 -9.27 -11.09 -1.18
N LEU A 64 -10.21 -11.13 -2.12
CA LEU A 64 -10.55 -12.36 -2.84
C LEU A 64 -9.55 -12.54 -3.98
N LEU A 65 -9.08 -13.78 -4.16
CA LEU A 65 -8.15 -14.16 -5.23
C LEU A 65 -8.88 -14.99 -6.28
N SER A 66 -8.37 -14.99 -7.51
CA SER A 66 -8.92 -15.77 -8.61
C SER A 66 -8.44 -17.23 -8.53
N HIS A 67 -9.33 -18.18 -8.89
CA HIS A 67 -9.00 -19.59 -8.97
C HIS A 67 -7.96 -19.89 -10.05
N ASP A 68 -7.15 -20.93 -9.80
CA ASP A 68 -6.17 -21.49 -10.74
C ASP A 68 -5.09 -20.50 -11.21
N GLU A 69 -4.89 -19.42 -10.45
CA GLU A 69 -3.84 -18.42 -10.66
C GLU A 69 -2.71 -18.58 -9.64
N GLU A 70 -1.47 -18.36 -10.10
CA GLU A 70 -0.29 -18.35 -9.25
C GLU A 70 -0.08 -16.97 -8.61
N TYR A 71 -0.05 -16.95 -7.29
CA TYR A 71 0.21 -15.77 -6.50
C TYR A 71 1.57 -15.83 -5.83
N VAL A 72 2.15 -14.66 -5.62
CA VAL A 72 3.37 -14.47 -4.83
C VAL A 72 3.06 -13.53 -3.68
N PHE A 73 3.54 -13.88 -2.49
CA PHE A 73 3.56 -12.95 -1.37
C PHE A 73 4.97 -12.43 -1.11
N PHE A 74 5.06 -11.24 -0.53
CA PHE A 74 6.28 -10.70 0.06
C PHE A 74 6.01 -10.09 1.43
N LEU A 75 6.57 -10.71 2.47
CA LEU A 75 6.46 -10.30 3.86
C LEU A 75 7.64 -9.40 4.24
N GLN A 76 7.33 -8.16 4.61
CA GLN A 76 8.31 -7.25 5.16
C GLN A 76 8.16 -7.16 6.68
N GLY A 77 8.97 -7.93 7.38
CA GLY A 77 9.11 -7.93 8.83
C GLY A 77 10.35 -8.72 9.25
N MET A 78 10.66 -8.68 10.53
CA MET A 78 11.72 -9.47 11.16
C MET A 78 11.43 -9.65 12.64
N ASN A 79 12.04 -10.65 13.27
CA ASN A 79 12.11 -10.70 14.72
C ASN A 79 13.29 -9.86 15.25
N ASP A 80 13.34 -9.72 16.56
CA ASP A 80 14.46 -9.22 17.37
C ASP A 80 15.85 -9.71 16.92
N ASN A 81 15.96 -10.98 16.54
CA ASN A 81 17.20 -11.61 16.10
C ASN A 81 17.50 -11.41 14.59
N GLY A 82 16.70 -10.61 13.89
CA GLY A 82 16.87 -10.32 12.46
C GLY A 82 16.39 -11.43 11.51
N PHE A 83 15.87 -12.54 12.04
CA PHE A 83 15.32 -13.64 11.26
C PHE A 83 13.96 -13.29 10.63
N THR A 84 13.68 -14.00 9.54
CA THR A 84 12.41 -13.91 8.83
C THR A 84 11.28 -14.51 9.67
N LEU A 85 10.13 -13.83 9.66
CA LEU A 85 8.91 -14.34 10.30
C LEU A 85 8.31 -15.48 9.48
N LYS A 86 7.79 -16.52 10.15
CA LYS A 86 7.13 -17.64 9.48
C LYS A 86 5.66 -17.33 9.24
N ILE A 87 5.15 -17.72 8.06
CA ILE A 87 3.73 -17.64 7.76
C ILE A 87 3.16 -18.99 7.33
N LYS A 88 1.91 -19.22 7.68
CA LYS A 88 1.10 -20.33 7.20
C LYS A 88 -0.09 -19.78 6.41
N ILE A 89 -0.39 -20.38 5.27
CA ILE A 89 -1.56 -20.05 4.45
C ILE A 89 -2.49 -21.27 4.46
N GLU A 90 -3.77 -21.08 4.79
CA GLU A 90 -4.79 -22.13 4.82
C GLU A 90 -5.94 -21.78 3.87
N PHE A 91 -6.39 -22.76 3.09
CA PHE A 91 -7.48 -22.62 2.13
C PHE A 91 -8.69 -23.45 2.57
N PHE A 92 -9.88 -22.88 2.45
CA PHE A 92 -11.12 -23.49 2.95
C PHE A 92 -12.21 -23.49 1.89
N ASP A 93 -13.03 -24.55 1.88
CA ASP A 93 -14.21 -24.66 1.03
C ASP A 93 -15.42 -23.90 1.61
N ILE A 94 -16.57 -23.99 0.95
CA ILE A 94 -17.82 -23.34 1.39
C ILE A 94 -18.41 -23.95 2.68
N ARG A 95 -17.98 -25.15 3.06
CA ARG A 95 -18.40 -25.89 4.27
C ARG A 95 -17.44 -25.68 5.44
N ASP A 96 -16.50 -24.73 5.31
CA ASP A 96 -15.43 -24.45 6.26
C ASP A 96 -14.43 -25.62 6.45
N GLU A 97 -14.39 -26.57 5.51
CA GLU A 97 -13.39 -27.65 5.50
C GLU A 97 -12.07 -27.17 4.89
N LYS A 98 -10.95 -27.51 5.53
CA LYS A 98 -9.62 -27.16 5.04
C LYS A 98 -9.27 -27.99 3.81
N ILE A 99 -9.02 -27.33 2.69
CA ILE A 99 -8.60 -27.94 1.41
C ILE A 99 -7.10 -28.25 1.47
N GLU A 100 -6.29 -27.24 1.78
CA GLU A 100 -4.83 -27.33 1.81
C GLU A 100 -4.25 -26.31 2.80
N GLU A 101 -3.05 -26.58 3.33
CA GLU A 101 -2.21 -25.59 4.00
C GLU A 101 -0.79 -25.54 3.40
N LYS A 102 -0.17 -24.36 3.44
CA LYS A 102 1.23 -24.15 3.02
C LYS A 102 1.98 -23.36 4.08
N LEU A 103 3.18 -23.84 4.45
CA LEU A 103 4.05 -23.20 5.44
C LEU A 103 5.28 -22.59 4.77
N PHE A 104 5.59 -21.33 5.10
CA PHE A 104 6.73 -20.61 4.55
C PHE A 104 7.61 -20.03 5.66
N SER A 105 8.93 -20.21 5.50
CA SER A 105 9.95 -19.60 6.38
C SER A 105 10.73 -18.47 5.70
N GLU A 106 10.43 -18.17 4.44
CA GLU A 106 11.06 -17.12 3.66
C GLU A 106 10.21 -15.84 3.57
N LYS A 107 10.86 -14.71 3.27
CA LYS A 107 10.17 -13.42 3.11
C LYS A 107 9.33 -13.38 1.85
N LYS A 108 9.60 -14.25 0.89
CA LYS A 108 8.89 -14.34 -0.39
C LYS A 108 8.51 -15.80 -0.61
N GLY A 109 7.29 -16.04 -1.10
CA GLY A 109 6.85 -17.39 -1.46
C GLY A 109 5.76 -17.34 -2.52
N GLY A 110 5.69 -18.40 -3.32
CA GLY A 110 4.65 -18.60 -4.33
C GLY A 110 3.64 -19.65 -3.88
N PHE A 111 2.38 -19.47 -4.26
CA PHE A 111 1.33 -20.45 -4.05
C PHE A 111 0.32 -20.39 -5.21
N LEU A 112 -0.19 -21.56 -5.62
CA LEU A 112 -1.37 -21.65 -6.47
C LEU A 112 -2.62 -21.45 -5.60
N PHE A 113 -3.59 -20.66 -6.07
CA PHE A 113 -4.87 -20.53 -5.39
C PHE A 113 -5.80 -21.69 -5.78
N PRO A 114 -6.08 -22.67 -4.90
CA PRO A 114 -6.75 -23.91 -5.29
C PRO A 114 -8.18 -23.68 -5.78
N ASN A 115 -8.59 -24.44 -6.79
CA ASN A 115 -10.00 -24.52 -7.18
C ASN A 115 -10.87 -25.01 -6.01
N GLY A 116 -12.10 -24.52 -5.91
CA GLY A 116 -13.03 -24.81 -4.80
C GLY A 116 -12.78 -24.00 -3.52
N THR A 117 -11.73 -23.17 -3.46
CA THR A 117 -11.46 -22.30 -2.31
C THR A 117 -12.51 -21.21 -2.18
N HIS A 118 -13.32 -21.24 -1.12
CA HIS A 118 -14.27 -20.17 -0.82
C HIS A 118 -13.60 -18.99 -0.08
N TYR A 119 -12.70 -19.28 0.86
CA TYR A 119 -11.88 -18.26 1.53
C TYR A 119 -10.53 -18.82 1.95
N TYR A 120 -9.61 -17.94 2.29
CA TYR A 120 -8.30 -18.32 2.79
C TYR A 120 -7.88 -17.45 3.97
N GLN A 121 -6.94 -17.98 4.75
CA GLN A 121 -6.35 -17.31 5.90
C GLN A 121 -4.83 -17.30 5.78
N ILE A 122 -4.22 -16.23 6.27
CA ILE A 122 -2.78 -16.12 6.43
C ILE A 122 -2.50 -15.92 7.91
N HIS A 123 -1.64 -16.78 8.46
CA HIS A 123 -1.25 -16.78 9.86
C HIS A 123 0.21 -16.39 9.97
N LEU A 124 0.51 -15.41 10.82
CA LEU A 124 1.87 -15.14 11.28
C LEU A 124 2.14 -16.03 12.49
N LEU A 125 3.17 -16.88 12.42
CA LEU A 125 3.45 -17.86 13.47
C LEU A 125 4.52 -17.39 14.45
N ASN A 126 4.38 -17.80 15.71
CA ASN A 126 5.43 -17.65 16.71
C ASN A 126 6.52 -18.71 16.53
N THR A 127 7.77 -18.28 16.59
CA THR A 127 8.95 -19.11 16.40
C THR A 127 9.94 -19.00 17.56
N LYS A 128 9.46 -18.76 18.78
CA LYS A 128 10.28 -18.47 19.99
C LYS A 128 11.06 -17.16 19.90
N HIS A 129 10.44 -16.09 19.42
CA HIS A 129 11.02 -14.75 19.48
C HIS A 129 10.47 -13.99 20.68
N GLU A 130 11.24 -13.05 21.23
CA GLU A 130 10.76 -12.16 22.29
C GLU A 130 9.96 -11.00 21.68
N GLN A 131 10.40 -10.51 20.52
CA GLN A 131 9.73 -9.43 19.81
C GLN A 131 9.75 -9.63 18.29
N ILE A 132 8.67 -9.19 17.62
CA ILE A 132 8.63 -9.05 16.17
C ILE A 132 8.30 -7.63 15.74
N TYR A 133 8.78 -7.29 14.56
CA TYR A 133 8.49 -6.06 13.86
C TYR A 133 7.86 -6.39 12.51
N PHE A 134 6.54 -6.26 12.43
CA PHE A 134 5.80 -6.38 11.18
C PHE A 134 5.65 -5.02 10.51
N LYS A 135 5.82 -4.95 9.18
CA LYS A 135 5.63 -3.70 8.45
C LYS A 135 4.54 -3.77 7.38
N TYR A 136 4.51 -4.81 6.57
CA TYR A 136 3.43 -5.10 5.60
C TYR A 136 3.57 -6.50 5.02
N LEU A 137 2.50 -6.96 4.37
CA LEU A 137 2.47 -8.08 3.45
C LEU A 137 2.05 -7.57 2.06
N LEU A 138 2.76 -7.96 1.02
CA LEU A 138 2.34 -7.80 -0.37
C LEU A 138 1.81 -9.14 -0.87
N ILE A 139 0.72 -9.14 -1.62
CA ILE A 139 0.22 -10.30 -2.37
C ILE A 139 -0.14 -9.82 -3.77
N GLY A 140 0.24 -10.55 -4.80
CA GLY A 140 -0.18 -10.25 -6.17
C GLY A 140 0.08 -11.44 -7.08
N GLU A 141 -0.50 -11.40 -8.27
CA GLU A 141 -0.22 -12.38 -9.31
C GLU A 141 1.29 -12.47 -9.57
N LYS A 142 1.79 -13.70 -9.81
CA LYS A 142 3.22 -13.97 -9.99
C LYS A 142 3.86 -13.06 -11.06
N ARG A 143 3.14 -12.84 -12.15
CA ARG A 143 3.54 -11.98 -13.28
C ARG A 143 3.91 -10.55 -12.85
N ILE A 144 3.26 -10.01 -11.82
CA ILE A 144 3.59 -8.67 -11.30
C ILE A 144 5.03 -8.65 -10.75
N PHE A 145 5.41 -9.66 -9.96
CA PHE A 145 6.76 -9.73 -9.37
C PHE A 145 7.85 -10.10 -10.39
N GLU A 146 7.45 -10.71 -11.50
CA GLU A 146 8.31 -10.99 -12.65
C GLU A 146 8.56 -9.74 -13.47
N ARG A 147 7.55 -8.89 -13.68
CA ARG A 147 7.65 -7.68 -14.51
C ARG A 147 8.10 -6.43 -13.77
N TYR A 148 7.83 -6.33 -12.46
CA TYR A 148 8.07 -5.11 -11.71
C TYR A 148 9.13 -5.27 -10.61
N LYS A 149 9.93 -4.20 -10.44
CA LYS A 149 10.68 -3.92 -9.21
C LYS A 149 9.82 -3.01 -8.32
N ILE A 150 9.33 -3.57 -7.22
CA ILE A 150 8.46 -2.87 -6.27
C ILE A 150 9.33 -2.23 -5.17
N LYS A 151 9.16 -0.93 -4.95
CA LYS A 151 9.76 -0.19 -3.83
C LYS A 151 8.67 0.48 -3.01
N VAL A 152 8.76 0.38 -1.69
CA VAL A 152 7.78 0.98 -0.77
C VAL A 152 8.45 2.02 0.11
N ASN A 153 8.02 3.28 0.00
CA ASN A 153 8.38 4.32 0.96
C ASN A 153 7.27 4.44 2.02
N LYS A 154 7.53 3.87 3.20
CA LYS A 154 6.55 3.80 4.30
C LYS A 154 6.33 5.11 5.02
N GLU A 155 7.34 5.99 5.02
CA GLU A 155 7.25 7.25 5.75
C GLU A 155 6.16 8.15 5.16
N VAL A 156 5.97 8.02 3.86
CA VAL A 156 5.01 8.79 3.07
C VAL A 156 3.95 7.91 2.40
N ASN A 157 3.87 6.61 2.69
CA ASN A 157 2.92 5.67 2.06
C ASN A 157 2.90 5.75 0.51
N LEU A 158 4.07 5.69 -0.13
CA LEU A 158 4.20 5.61 -1.58
C LEU A 158 4.65 4.20 -1.99
N LEU A 159 4.03 3.66 -3.04
CA LEU A 159 4.50 2.48 -3.75
C LEU A 159 5.00 2.88 -5.14
N PHE A 160 6.20 2.44 -5.48
CA PHE A 160 6.76 2.59 -6.82
C PHE A 160 6.86 1.20 -7.45
N LEU A 161 6.14 0.97 -8.55
CA LEU A 161 6.24 -0.25 -9.33
C LEU A 161 6.95 0.10 -10.63
N GLN A 162 8.25 -0.17 -10.69
CA GLN A 162 9.06 0.10 -11.86
C GLN A 162 9.12 -1.14 -12.75
N PRO A 163 8.68 -1.07 -14.02
CA PRO A 163 8.84 -2.18 -14.94
C PRO A 163 10.34 -2.50 -15.11
N LYS A 164 10.67 -3.78 -15.24
CA LYS A 164 12.04 -4.24 -15.50
C LYS A 164 12.45 -3.98 -16.96
N THR A 165 11.47 -3.90 -17.84
CA THR A 165 11.58 -3.43 -19.22
C THR A 165 11.46 -1.90 -19.26
N PHE A 166 12.08 -1.26 -20.26
CA PHE A 166 12.08 0.20 -20.37
C PHE A 166 10.72 0.71 -20.86
N ASN A 167 10.10 1.61 -20.10
CA ASN A 167 8.94 2.38 -20.50
C ASN A 167 9.08 3.81 -19.94
N GLU A 168 8.90 4.81 -20.80
CA GLU A 168 9.01 6.24 -20.46
C GLU A 168 7.69 6.82 -19.91
N GLN A 169 6.60 6.06 -19.98
CA GLN A 169 5.31 6.49 -19.46
C GLN A 169 5.21 6.25 -17.95
N VAL A 170 4.64 7.23 -17.25
CA VAL A 170 4.41 7.17 -15.80
C VAL A 170 2.94 7.36 -15.50
N LYS A 171 2.39 6.48 -14.64
CA LYS A 171 1.06 6.63 -14.05
C LYS A 171 1.16 6.94 -12.57
N ILE A 172 0.67 8.12 -12.17
CA ILE A 172 0.50 8.51 -10.77
C ILE A 172 -0.95 8.22 -10.39
N VAL A 173 -1.15 7.31 -9.43
CA VAL A 173 -2.48 6.89 -9.01
C VAL A 173 -2.73 7.34 -7.58
N LEU A 174 -3.75 8.19 -7.40
CA LEU A 174 -4.18 8.73 -6.12
C LEU A 174 -5.21 7.80 -5.49
N ASN A 175 -4.82 7.13 -4.41
CA ASN A 175 -5.65 6.13 -3.75
C ASN A 175 -6.04 6.59 -2.36
N LYS A 176 -7.30 6.34 -1.96
CA LYS A 176 -7.72 6.52 -0.57
C LYS A 176 -7.03 5.45 0.28
N LYS A 177 -6.20 5.88 1.23
CA LYS A 177 -5.54 4.94 2.14
C LYS A 177 -6.56 4.16 2.95
N ARG A 178 -6.53 2.84 2.82
CA ARG A 178 -7.27 1.89 3.64
C ARG A 178 -6.38 1.39 4.79
N PRO A 179 -6.96 1.15 5.98
CA PRO A 179 -6.19 0.80 7.17
C PRO A 179 -5.57 -0.61 7.11
N VAL A 180 -6.23 -1.55 6.40
CA VAL A 180 -5.81 -2.94 6.32
C VAL A 180 -5.33 -3.30 4.92
N VAL A 181 -6.23 -3.33 3.94
CA VAL A 181 -5.93 -3.78 2.57
C VAL A 181 -6.08 -2.63 1.59
N ASN A 182 -5.03 -2.36 0.82
CA ASN A 182 -5.05 -1.46 -0.33
C ASN A 182 -4.80 -2.29 -1.59
N SER A 183 -5.56 -2.06 -2.65
CA SER A 183 -5.43 -2.78 -3.93
C SER A 183 -5.00 -1.81 -5.03
N PHE A 184 -4.06 -2.25 -5.86
CA PHE A 184 -3.49 -1.49 -6.97
C PHE A 184 -3.67 -2.28 -8.26
N SER A 185 -4.35 -1.69 -9.22
CA SER A 185 -4.70 -2.37 -10.46
C SER A 185 -3.77 -1.95 -11.59
N LEU A 186 -3.07 -2.93 -12.15
CA LEU A 186 -2.07 -2.76 -13.18
C LEU A 186 -2.67 -3.22 -14.52
N ARG A 187 -2.80 -2.29 -15.46
CA ARG A 187 -3.42 -2.53 -16.77
C ARG A 187 -2.40 -2.54 -17.90
N GLU A 188 -1.36 -1.73 -17.77
CA GLU A 188 -0.30 -1.55 -18.76
C GLU A 188 1.05 -1.78 -18.09
N GLU A 189 2.09 -2.03 -18.88
CA GLU A 189 3.45 -2.24 -18.36
C GLU A 189 4.23 -0.92 -18.27
N VAL A 190 3.78 -0.03 -17.38
CA VAL A 190 4.28 1.36 -17.23
C VAL A 190 4.83 1.59 -15.83
N LEU A 191 5.54 2.68 -15.59
CA LEU A 191 5.94 3.03 -14.22
C LEU A 191 4.73 3.49 -13.41
N TYR A 192 4.35 2.76 -12.36
CA TYR A 192 3.31 3.18 -11.43
C TYR A 192 3.88 3.84 -10.17
N ILE A 193 3.26 4.95 -9.78
CA ILE A 193 3.45 5.63 -8.51
C ILE A 193 2.10 5.65 -7.78
N GLU A 194 1.92 4.69 -6.87
CA GLU A 194 0.71 4.54 -6.07
C GLU A 194 0.83 5.41 -4.81
N MET A 195 0.05 6.49 -4.75
CA MET A 195 0.01 7.41 -3.63
C MET A 195 -1.18 7.10 -2.72
N LEU A 196 -0.92 6.60 -1.51
CA LEU A 196 -1.95 6.37 -0.52
C LEU A 196 -2.25 7.66 0.27
N CYS A 197 -3.27 8.39 -0.15
CA CYS A 197 -3.70 9.66 0.44
C CYS A 197 -4.41 9.45 1.79
N GLU A 198 -4.05 10.27 2.78
CA GLU A 198 -4.70 10.34 4.09
C GLU A 198 -4.91 11.81 4.51
N LYS A 199 -5.77 12.07 5.49
CA LYS A 199 -6.07 13.43 6.00
C LYS A 199 -4.91 13.97 6.83
N ASN A 200 -3.77 14.26 6.19
CA ASN A 200 -2.59 14.80 6.82
C ASN A 200 -1.77 15.63 5.82
N GLU A 201 -1.93 16.95 5.88
CA GLU A 201 -1.28 17.89 4.94
C GLU A 201 0.24 17.77 4.92
N LYS A 202 0.89 17.59 6.09
CA LYS A 202 2.34 17.42 6.18
C LYS A 202 2.81 16.16 5.44
N LYS A 203 2.05 15.07 5.54
CA LYS A 203 2.36 13.83 4.80
C LYS A 203 2.07 13.99 3.31
N THR A 204 0.97 14.64 2.93
CA THR A 204 0.67 14.96 1.52
C THR A 204 1.80 15.79 0.89
N LEU A 205 2.27 16.84 1.56
CA LEU A 205 3.40 17.65 1.09
C LEU A 205 4.65 16.79 0.90
N ARG A 206 5.00 15.93 1.88
CA ARG A 206 6.14 15.02 1.76
C ARG A 206 5.98 14.00 0.63
N GLN A 207 4.77 13.48 0.41
CA GLN A 207 4.46 12.59 -0.72
C GLN A 207 4.76 13.29 -2.05
N LEU A 208 4.22 14.49 -2.25
CA LEU A 208 4.41 15.27 -3.48
C LEU A 208 5.88 15.59 -3.73
N ILE A 209 6.63 15.98 -2.68
CA ILE A 209 8.07 16.22 -2.77
C ILE A 209 8.84 14.96 -3.21
N GLU A 210 8.53 13.80 -2.63
CA GLU A 210 9.20 12.54 -2.97
C GLU A 210 8.88 12.08 -4.40
N ILE A 211 7.62 12.23 -4.83
CA ILE A 211 7.22 11.95 -6.22
C ILE A 211 7.98 12.88 -7.17
N PHE A 212 7.98 14.18 -6.92
CA PHE A 212 8.64 15.15 -7.79
C PHE A 212 10.15 14.89 -7.89
N ARG A 213 10.83 14.65 -6.76
CA ARG A 213 12.26 14.28 -6.75
C ARG A 213 12.54 13.00 -7.54
N PHE A 214 11.67 12.01 -7.40
CA PHE A 214 11.80 10.74 -8.11
C PHE A 214 11.66 10.95 -9.63
N LEU A 215 10.66 11.71 -10.06
CA LEU A 215 10.44 12.01 -11.48
C LEU A 215 11.59 12.83 -12.08
N GLN A 216 12.06 13.87 -11.39
CA GLN A 216 13.20 14.67 -11.85
C GLN A 216 14.46 13.82 -12.10
N ARG A 217 14.75 12.87 -11.21
CA ARG A 217 15.93 11.98 -11.36
C ARG A 217 15.78 10.97 -12.49
N LYS A 218 14.56 10.53 -12.76
CA LYS A 218 14.32 9.38 -13.65
C LYS A 218 13.94 9.78 -15.07
N MET A 219 13.21 10.88 -15.24
CA MET A 219 12.55 11.23 -16.50
C MET A 219 13.24 12.38 -17.25
N GLY A 220 14.11 13.15 -16.60
CA GLY A 220 14.78 14.30 -17.21
C GLY A 220 13.86 15.39 -17.79
N GLY A 221 12.53 15.26 -17.65
CA GLY A 221 11.52 16.18 -18.17
C GLY A 221 10.69 15.66 -19.36
N ASN A 222 11.03 14.53 -20.00
CA ASN A 222 10.48 14.20 -21.34
C ASN A 222 9.47 13.04 -21.43
N GLY A 223 9.15 12.33 -20.35
CA GLY A 223 8.16 11.25 -20.42
C GLY A 223 6.73 11.72 -20.12
N GLU A 224 5.76 11.05 -20.72
CA GLU A 224 4.33 11.29 -20.50
C GLU A 224 3.92 10.89 -19.07
N ILE A 225 3.25 11.79 -18.35
CA ILE A 225 2.78 11.55 -17.00
C ILE A 225 1.26 11.61 -16.99
N LEU A 226 0.64 10.51 -16.60
CA LEU A 226 -0.81 10.37 -16.47
C LEU A 226 -1.20 10.31 -15.00
N ILE A 227 -2.17 11.12 -14.59
CA ILE A 227 -2.73 11.12 -13.23
C ILE A 227 -4.06 10.41 -13.27
N GLN A 228 -4.27 9.49 -12.33
CA GLN A 228 -5.53 8.79 -12.18
C GLN A 228 -6.00 8.85 -10.72
N LYS A 229 -7.31 9.00 -10.53
CA LYS A 229 -7.96 8.80 -9.23
C LYS A 229 -8.32 7.32 -9.08
N GLY A 230 -7.84 6.69 -8.02
CA GLY A 230 -8.11 5.28 -7.70
C GLY A 230 -9.56 5.04 -7.28
N ALA A 231 -9.90 3.76 -7.05
CA ALA A 231 -11.25 3.37 -6.70
C ALA A 231 -11.75 4.08 -5.43
N MET A 232 -12.98 4.60 -5.48
CA MET A 232 -13.62 5.31 -4.37
C MET A 232 -12.86 6.56 -3.88
N PHE A 233 -11.94 7.10 -4.68
CA PHE A 233 -11.21 8.32 -4.31
C PHE A 233 -12.14 9.55 -4.22
N HIS A 234 -13.21 9.57 -5.01
CA HIS A 234 -14.29 10.57 -4.92
C HIS A 234 -15.01 10.59 -3.56
N ASN A 235 -14.84 9.57 -2.72
CA ASN A 235 -15.36 9.54 -1.34
C ASN A 235 -14.39 10.19 -0.32
N MET A 236 -13.34 10.87 -0.78
CA MET A 236 -12.48 11.70 0.04
C MET A 236 -13.06 13.12 0.15
N GLU A 237 -12.61 13.89 1.14
CA GLU A 237 -12.97 15.31 1.23
C GLU A 237 -12.50 16.07 -0.02
N ILE A 238 -13.24 17.12 -0.40
CA ILE A 238 -12.97 17.93 -1.60
C ILE A 238 -11.50 18.39 -1.65
N ALA A 239 -10.94 18.85 -0.52
CA ALA A 239 -9.54 19.25 -0.40
C ALA A 239 -8.53 18.16 -0.80
N MET A 240 -8.87 16.89 -0.57
CA MET A 240 -8.01 15.75 -0.95
C MET A 240 -8.21 15.37 -2.42
N GLN A 241 -9.42 15.56 -2.95
CA GLN A 241 -9.68 15.32 -4.37
C GLN A 241 -8.93 16.31 -5.27
N GLU A 242 -8.68 17.52 -4.77
CA GLU A 242 -7.95 18.60 -5.44
C GLU A 242 -6.44 18.37 -5.51
N ILE A 243 -5.89 17.37 -4.79
CA ILE A 243 -4.46 17.04 -4.83
C ILE A 243 -4.00 16.71 -6.26
N SER A 244 -4.86 16.13 -7.10
CA SER A 244 -4.52 15.83 -8.50
C SER A 244 -4.14 17.08 -9.29
N GLN A 245 -4.76 18.21 -9.00
CA GLN A 245 -4.54 19.49 -9.70
C GLN A 245 -3.17 20.11 -9.38
N VAL A 246 -2.47 19.63 -8.35
CA VAL A 246 -1.11 20.08 -8.03
C VAL A 246 -0.10 19.59 -9.06
N PHE A 247 -0.30 18.40 -9.63
CA PHE A 247 0.67 17.80 -10.53
C PHE A 247 0.85 18.59 -11.84
N PRO A 248 -0.19 19.04 -12.56
CA PRO A 248 -0.01 19.86 -13.77
C PRO A 248 0.72 21.19 -13.52
N ILE A 249 0.60 21.77 -12.32
CA ILE A 249 1.34 22.99 -11.95
C ILE A 249 2.84 22.69 -11.79
N LEU A 250 3.16 21.55 -11.18
CA LEU A 250 4.55 21.14 -10.94
C LEU A 250 5.21 20.52 -12.18
N LEU A 251 4.42 19.87 -13.04
CA LEU A 251 4.86 19.00 -14.12
C LEU A 251 4.05 19.36 -15.38
N PRO A 252 4.58 20.21 -16.28
CA PRO A 252 3.82 20.71 -17.44
C PRO A 252 3.34 19.62 -18.41
N ASN A 253 4.03 18.48 -18.45
CA ASN A 253 3.72 17.35 -19.35
C ASN A 253 2.73 16.33 -18.75
N CYS A 254 1.91 16.77 -17.79
CA CYS A 254 1.02 15.91 -17.02
C CYS A 254 -0.43 16.01 -17.49
N GLN A 255 -1.09 14.87 -17.71
CA GLN A 255 -2.51 14.81 -18.09
C GLN A 255 -3.33 14.07 -17.03
N GLU A 256 -4.44 14.65 -16.58
CA GLU A 256 -5.37 13.99 -15.65
C GLU A 256 -6.43 13.19 -16.41
N LEU A 257 -6.51 11.89 -16.11
CA LEU A 257 -7.51 10.98 -16.63
C LEU A 257 -8.77 11.09 -15.75
N GLU A 258 -9.89 11.50 -16.35
CA GLU A 258 -11.22 11.72 -15.75
C GLU A 258 -11.38 13.03 -14.95
N ASN A 259 -11.60 14.13 -15.70
CA ASN A 259 -12.08 15.39 -15.13
C ASN A 259 -13.61 15.43 -15.22
N GLN A 260 -14.32 14.93 -14.21
CA GLN A 260 -15.73 15.32 -14.06
C GLN A 260 -15.76 16.78 -13.63
N SER A 261 -16.05 17.67 -14.59
CA SER A 261 -16.29 19.08 -14.33
C SER A 261 -17.55 19.23 -13.49
N MET A 262 -17.42 19.27 -12.17
CA MET A 262 -18.48 19.80 -11.34
C MET A 262 -18.50 21.31 -11.55
N ILE A 263 -19.63 21.84 -12.02
CA ILE A 263 -19.89 23.28 -12.03
C ILE A 263 -19.83 23.74 -10.56
N ARG A 264 -18.84 24.56 -10.23
CA ARG A 264 -18.66 25.11 -8.87
C ARG A 264 -19.00 26.60 -8.89
N GLU A 265 -19.52 27.11 -7.78
CA GLU A 265 -19.69 28.56 -7.63
C GLU A 265 -18.32 29.26 -7.63
N ASN A 266 -18.20 30.45 -8.25
CA ASN A 266 -16.94 31.19 -8.40
C ASN A 266 -16.10 31.30 -7.11
N ARG A 267 -16.72 31.45 -5.93
CA ARG A 267 -16.00 31.58 -4.65
C ARG A 267 -15.28 30.29 -4.24
N GLU A 268 -15.91 29.14 -4.46
CA GLU A 268 -15.32 27.84 -4.12
C GLU A 268 -14.20 27.47 -5.10
N GLU A 269 -14.30 27.86 -6.37
CA GLU A 269 -13.21 27.73 -7.34
C GLU A 269 -11.97 28.54 -6.97
N ILE A 270 -12.16 29.79 -6.52
CA ILE A 270 -11.06 30.63 -6.04
C ILE A 270 -10.38 29.99 -4.81
N ARG A 271 -11.16 29.52 -3.83
CA ARG A 271 -10.63 28.84 -2.63
C ARG A 271 -9.84 27.58 -2.99
N SER A 272 -10.38 26.79 -3.90
CA SER A 272 -9.73 25.59 -4.44
C SER A 272 -8.38 25.94 -5.08
N SER A 273 -8.38 26.93 -5.98
CA SER A 273 -7.18 27.41 -6.67
C SER A 273 -6.10 27.91 -5.69
N VAL A 274 -6.48 28.68 -4.67
CA VAL A 274 -5.56 29.15 -3.63
C VAL A 274 -4.93 27.97 -2.88
N ARG A 275 -5.71 26.95 -2.52
CA ARG A 275 -5.22 25.76 -1.80
C ARG A 275 -4.23 24.97 -2.64
N VAL A 276 -4.58 24.71 -3.90
CA VAL A 276 -3.74 23.96 -4.86
C VAL A 276 -2.43 24.71 -5.14
N ASN A 277 -2.51 26.01 -5.43
CA ASN A 277 -1.34 26.85 -5.69
C ASN A 277 -0.41 26.96 -4.47
N LYS A 278 -0.98 27.08 -3.27
CA LYS A 278 -0.20 27.09 -2.02
C LYS A 278 0.57 25.78 -1.84
N LEU A 279 -0.09 24.64 -2.05
CA LEU A 279 0.55 23.34 -1.93
C LEU A 279 1.66 23.14 -2.97
N ALA A 280 1.44 23.57 -4.22
CA ALA A 280 2.47 23.57 -5.27
C ALA A 280 3.67 24.46 -4.89
N TYR A 281 3.41 25.67 -4.39
CA TYR A 281 4.44 26.58 -3.89
C TYR A 281 5.26 25.94 -2.76
N ASP A 282 4.61 25.33 -1.76
CA ASP A 282 5.28 24.70 -0.62
C ASP A 282 6.21 23.55 -1.07
N VAL A 283 5.80 22.77 -2.08
CA VAL A 283 6.65 21.73 -2.71
C VAL A 283 7.89 22.37 -3.32
N LEU A 284 7.72 23.37 -4.19
CA LEU A 284 8.83 24.04 -4.88
C LEU A 284 9.78 24.74 -3.90
N ALA A 285 9.24 25.49 -2.94
CA ALA A 285 10.00 26.20 -1.91
C ALA A 285 10.86 25.23 -1.09
N THR A 286 10.32 24.07 -0.71
CA THR A 286 11.07 23.05 0.03
C THR A 286 12.22 22.46 -0.81
N ILE A 287 11.99 22.24 -2.10
CA ILE A 287 12.99 21.68 -3.01
C ILE A 287 14.12 22.69 -3.28
N VAL A 288 13.77 23.95 -3.54
CA VAL A 288 14.74 25.03 -3.81
C VAL A 288 15.52 25.41 -2.54
N GLY A 289 14.86 25.48 -1.38
CA GLY A 289 15.51 25.78 -0.10
C GLY A 289 16.63 24.78 0.24
N ASN A 290 16.39 23.49 -0.03
CA ASN A 290 17.39 22.44 0.19
C ASN A 290 18.57 22.49 -0.78
N MET A 291 18.41 23.07 -1.98
CA MET A 291 19.53 23.28 -2.92
C MET A 291 20.47 24.40 -2.46
N LYS A 292 19.96 25.45 -1.79
CA LYS A 292 20.78 26.52 -1.23
C LYS A 292 21.60 26.06 0.00
N GLY A 293 21.09 25.10 0.77
CA GLY A 293 21.82 24.51 1.91
C GLY A 293 22.99 23.60 1.52
N ARG A 294 22.92 22.92 0.36
CA ARG A 294 24.00 22.04 -0.14
C ARG A 294 25.19 22.76 -0.78
N LYS A 295 25.06 24.04 -1.14
CA LYS A 295 26.16 24.85 -1.68
C LYS A 295 27.02 25.53 -0.60
N LYS A 296 26.72 25.29 0.69
CA LYS A 296 27.43 25.88 1.85
C LYS A 296 28.20 24.84 2.70
N GLY A 297 28.42 23.63 2.16
CA GLY A 297 29.22 22.58 2.79
C GLY A 297 30.39 22.20 1.91
#